data_AF-W6MSS4-F1
#
_entry.id   AF-W6MSS4-F1
#
_cell.length_a   1.000
_cell.length_b   1.000
_cell.length_c   1.000
_cell.angle_alpha   90.00
_cell.angle_beta   90.00
_cell.angle_gamma   90.00
#
_symmetry.space_group_name_H-M   'P 1'
#
loop_
_entity.id
_entity.type
_entity.pdbx_description
1 polymer ?
#
loop_
_entity_poly.entity_id
_entity_poly.type
_entity_poly.pdbx_seq_one_letter_code
_entity_poly.pdbx_strand_id
1 'polypeptide(L)'
;MSWEQSTFSFSPRSRGCYLVTEEVLKNLPQIKSYKVGMVNLFLQHTSAALTLNENWDPDVRTDMTTAVNRIVPEDAEYIHTDEGSDDMPGHVKSSCKFMSQYISKP
;
A
#
# COMPACT_ATOMS: atom_id res chain seq x y z
N MET A 1 -12.91 -23.49 -11.61
CA MET A 1 -12.11 -22.33 -11.16
C MET A 1 -12.94 -21.62 -10.11
N SER A 2 -12.51 -21.65 -8.85
CA SER A 2 -13.13 -20.83 -7.81
C SER A 2 -12.46 -19.46 -7.80
N TRP A 3 -13.26 -18.41 -7.65
CA TRP A 3 -12.79 -17.06 -7.37
C TRP A 3 -13.53 -16.59 -6.12
N GLU A 4 -12.82 -15.90 -5.24
CA GLU A 4 -13.38 -15.36 -4.00
C GLU A 4 -13.02 -13.88 -3.93
N GLN A 5 -13.97 -13.09 -3.42
CA GLN A 5 -13.77 -11.66 -3.20
C GLN A 5 -14.18 -11.34 -1.77
N SER A 6 -13.36 -10.54 -1.11
CA SER A 6 -13.62 -10.07 0.25
C SER A 6 -13.19 -8.61 0.36
N THR A 7 -13.94 -7.84 1.15
CA THR A 7 -13.62 -6.45 1.48
C THR A 7 -13.34 -6.39 2.97
N PHE A 8 -12.24 -5.75 3.35
CA PHE A 8 -11.87 -5.50 4.74
C PHE A 8 -11.14 -4.17 4.84
N SER A 9 -11.05 -3.63 6.05
CA SER A 9 -10.39 -2.36 6.33
C SER A 9 -9.09 -2.59 7.07
N PHE A 10 -8.07 -1.80 6.76
CA PHE A 10 -6.85 -1.74 7.55
C PHE A 10 -7.05 -0.87 8.80
N SER A 11 -6.29 -1.18 9.84
CA SER A 11 -6.18 -0.34 11.03
C SER A 11 -5.60 1.03 10.64
N PRO A 12 -6.12 2.14 11.18
CA PRO A 12 -5.62 3.47 10.88
C PRO A 12 -4.17 3.61 11.38
N ARG A 13 -3.33 4.29 10.60
CA ARG A 13 -1.92 4.54 10.90
C ARG A 13 -1.59 5.99 10.59
N SER A 14 -0.57 6.52 11.27
CA SER A 14 0.02 7.80 10.87
C SER A 14 0.70 7.66 9.49
N ARG A 15 1.23 8.76 8.97
CA ARG A 15 1.96 8.76 7.70
C ARG A 15 3.23 7.91 7.79
N GLY A 16 3.41 6.98 6.85
CA GLY A 16 4.61 6.15 6.76
C GLY A 16 4.44 4.91 5.89
N CYS A 17 5.49 4.09 5.82
CA CYS A 17 5.46 2.76 5.19
C CYS A 17 5.33 1.67 6.27
N TYR A 18 4.35 0.78 6.12
CA TYR A 18 4.04 -0.25 7.12
C TYR A 18 3.92 -1.62 6.49
N LEU A 19 4.25 -2.65 7.28
CA LEU A 19 3.93 -4.03 6.92
C LEU A 19 2.46 -4.28 7.18
N VAL A 20 1.78 -4.81 6.17
CA VAL A 20 0.36 -5.18 6.25
C VAL A 20 0.13 -6.67 5.94
N THR A 21 1.18 -7.45 5.71
CA THR A 21 1.09 -8.87 5.32
C THR A 21 0.28 -9.69 6.30
N GLU A 22 0.53 -9.57 7.60
CA GLU A 22 -0.22 -10.30 8.63
C GLU A 22 -1.69 -9.88 8.67
N GLU A 23 -1.98 -8.59 8.50
CA GLU A 23 -3.34 -8.07 8.47
C GLU A 23 -4.10 -8.57 7.23
N VAL A 24 -3.45 -8.64 6.07
CA VAL A 24 -4.00 -9.25 4.85
C VAL A 24 -4.27 -10.74 5.06
N LEU A 25 -3.30 -11.50 5.60
CA LEU A 25 -3.44 -12.95 5.82
C LEU A 25 -4.53 -13.29 6.86
N LYS A 26 -4.69 -12.44 7.88
CA LYS A 26 -5.75 -12.57 8.87
C LYS A 26 -7.14 -12.36 8.26
N ASN A 27 -7.27 -11.39 7.36
CA ASN A 27 -8.55 -11.07 6.71
C ASN A 27 -8.87 -11.96 5.50
N LEU A 28 -7.88 -12.67 4.94
CA LEU A 28 -8.04 -13.57 3.80
C LEU A 28 -7.60 -15.02 4.14
N PRO A 29 -8.23 -15.67 5.14
CA PRO A 29 -7.84 -17.02 5.57
C PRO A 29 -7.98 -18.07 4.45
N GLN A 30 -8.88 -17.84 3.49
CA GLN A 30 -9.11 -18.72 2.34
C GLN A 30 -7.86 -18.92 1.48
N ILE A 31 -6.88 -18.00 1.48
CA ILE A 31 -5.64 -18.15 0.69
C ILE A 31 -4.93 -19.47 1.02
N LYS A 32 -5.09 -19.99 2.24
CA LYS A 32 -4.49 -21.26 2.69
C LYS A 32 -5.08 -22.50 2.02
N SER A 33 -6.29 -22.43 1.44
CA SER A 33 -6.90 -23.57 0.75
C SER A 33 -6.40 -23.73 -0.69
N TYR A 34 -5.73 -22.71 -1.24
CA TYR A 34 -5.22 -22.70 -2.60
C TYR A 34 -3.75 -23.12 -2.62
N LYS A 35 -3.42 -24.16 -3.40
CA LYS A 35 -2.02 -24.51 -3.70
C LYS A 35 -1.36 -23.48 -4.62
N VAL A 36 -2.09 -23.08 -5.66
CA VAL A 36 -1.69 -22.06 -6.64
C VAL A 36 -2.92 -21.21 -6.95
N GLY A 37 -2.73 -19.90 -7.03
CA GLY A 37 -3.79 -18.94 -7.29
C GLY A 37 -3.23 -17.55 -7.55
N MET A 38 -4.11 -16.60 -7.79
CA MET A 38 -3.77 -15.19 -7.97
C MET A 38 -4.56 -14.37 -6.95
N VAL A 39 -3.88 -13.47 -6.25
CA VAL A 39 -4.50 -12.50 -5.35
C VAL A 39 -4.38 -11.13 -6.00
N ASN A 40 -5.50 -10.42 -6.10
CA ASN A 40 -5.53 -9.01 -6.47
C ASN A 40 -5.97 -8.20 -5.25
N LEU A 41 -5.11 -7.31 -4.77
CA LEU A 41 -5.43 -6.39 -3.69
C LEU A 41 -5.70 -5.01 -4.29
N PHE A 42 -6.97 -4.57 -4.20
CA PHE A 42 -7.37 -3.24 -4.65
C PHE A 42 -7.61 -2.35 -3.44
N LEU A 43 -6.81 -1.29 -3.32
CA LEU A 43 -6.95 -0.31 -2.24
C LEU A 43 -7.93 0.79 -2.65
N GLN A 44 -9.06 0.89 -1.94
CA GLN A 44 -10.08 1.92 -2.18
C GLN A 44 -9.74 3.23 -1.45
N HIS A 45 -8.57 3.80 -1.76
CA HIS A 45 -8.09 5.05 -1.17
C HIS A 45 -7.26 5.83 -2.19
N THR A 46 -7.41 7.15 -2.21
CA THR A 46 -6.75 8.01 -3.23
C THR A 46 -5.37 8.49 -2.80
N SER A 47 -5.09 8.57 -1.50
CA SER A 47 -3.81 9.06 -0.94
C SER A 47 -2.97 7.98 -0.26
N ALA A 48 -3.28 6.69 -0.52
CA ALA A 48 -2.50 5.55 -0.02
C ALA A 48 -2.26 4.54 -1.15
N ALA A 49 -1.25 3.69 -1.00
CA ALA A 49 -0.91 2.65 -1.97
C ALA A 49 -0.34 1.40 -1.30
N LEU A 50 -0.44 0.25 -1.98
CA LEU A 50 0.15 -1.02 -1.58
C LEU A 50 1.36 -1.33 -2.45
N THR A 51 2.45 -1.82 -1.84
CA THR A 51 3.69 -2.19 -2.55
C THR A 51 4.31 -3.44 -1.92
N LEU A 52 4.87 -4.34 -2.72
CA LEU A 52 5.81 -5.38 -2.29
C LEU A 52 7.21 -4.80 -2.22
N ASN A 53 7.91 -5.12 -1.14
CA ASN A 53 9.29 -4.76 -0.92
C ASN A 53 9.95 -5.81 0.01
N GLU A 54 11.23 -5.65 0.25
CA GLU A 54 11.98 -6.42 1.23
C GLU A 54 11.40 -6.24 2.65
N ASN A 55 11.36 -7.34 3.41
CA ASN A 55 10.89 -7.37 4.80
C ASN A 55 11.93 -7.99 5.76
N TRP A 56 13.20 -8.02 5.36
CA TRP A 56 14.27 -8.51 6.22
C TRP A 56 14.81 -7.41 7.13
N ASP A 57 15.14 -6.25 6.53
CA ASP A 57 15.71 -5.12 7.24
C ASP A 57 14.62 -4.10 7.64
N PRO A 58 14.46 -3.77 8.95
CA PRO A 58 13.54 -2.73 9.38
C PRO A 58 13.82 -1.34 8.77
N ASP A 59 15.07 -1.05 8.39
CA ASP A 59 15.49 0.25 7.85
C ASP A 59 14.88 0.53 6.48
N VAL A 60 14.53 -0.51 5.70
CA VAL A 60 13.83 -0.37 4.42
C VAL A 60 12.55 0.45 4.57
N ARG A 61 11.82 0.30 5.68
CA ARG A 61 10.59 1.08 5.90
C ARG A 61 10.87 2.56 6.15
N THR A 62 11.94 2.83 6.90
CA THR A 62 12.39 4.19 7.20
C THR A 62 12.91 4.87 5.94
N ASP A 63 13.72 4.16 5.15
CA ASP A 63 14.29 4.65 3.90
C ASP A 63 13.23 4.87 2.83
N MET A 64 12.28 3.94 2.68
CA MET A 64 11.17 4.13 1.75
C MET A 64 10.30 5.32 2.14
N THR A 65 10.05 5.53 3.44
CA THR A 65 9.32 6.72 3.91
C THR A 65 10.11 7.99 3.62
N THR A 66 11.42 7.98 3.87
CA THR A 66 12.32 9.11 3.61
C THR A 66 12.42 9.44 2.12
N ALA A 67 12.63 8.43 1.28
CA ALA A 67 12.76 8.58 -0.17
C ALA A 67 11.49 9.16 -0.79
N VAL A 68 10.32 8.65 -0.40
CA VAL A 68 9.03 9.12 -0.91
C VAL A 68 8.77 10.57 -0.50
N ASN A 69 9.13 10.96 0.72
CA ASN A 69 9.01 12.36 1.16
C ASN A 69 10.01 13.29 0.46
N ARG A 70 11.16 12.78 0.00
CA ARG A 70 12.10 13.58 -0.81
C ARG A 70 11.65 13.73 -2.27
N ILE A 71 11.07 12.69 -2.84
CA ILE A 71 10.57 12.69 -4.24
C ILE A 71 9.31 13.55 -4.36
N VAL A 72 8.43 13.46 -3.36
CA VAL A 72 7.18 14.22 -3.29
C VAL A 72 7.18 15.00 -1.96
N PRO A 73 7.90 16.13 -1.91
CA PRO A 73 7.92 16.99 -0.74
C PRO A 73 6.54 17.62 -0.51
N GLU A 74 6.24 18.00 0.73
CA GLU A 74 4.93 18.57 1.12
C GLU A 74 4.89 20.09 0.99
N ASP A 75 6.05 20.73 1.02
CA ASP A 75 6.25 22.18 0.86
C ASP A 75 6.46 22.60 -0.61
N ALA A 76 6.26 21.68 -1.57
CA ALA A 76 6.22 22.05 -2.98
C ALA A 76 4.96 22.85 -3.32
N GLU A 77 5.04 23.62 -4.42
CA GLU A 77 3.99 24.53 -4.88
C GLU A 77 2.81 23.79 -5.54
N TYR A 78 2.12 22.93 -4.80
CA TYR A 78 0.89 22.28 -5.29
C TYR A 78 -0.29 23.24 -5.27
N ILE A 79 -1.13 23.15 -6.30
CA ILE A 79 -2.34 23.97 -6.44
C ILE A 79 -3.50 23.38 -5.61
N HIS A 80 -3.57 22.05 -5.50
CA HIS A 80 -4.62 21.36 -4.75
C HIS A 80 -4.19 21.19 -3.28
N THR A 81 -4.90 21.86 -2.37
CA THR A 81 -4.63 21.82 -0.92
C THR A 81 -5.95 21.85 -0.15
N ASP A 82 -7.02 21.31 -0.73
CA ASP A 82 -8.37 21.47 -0.19
C ASP A 82 -8.55 20.71 1.14
N GLU A 83 -7.78 19.63 1.34
CA GLU A 83 -7.78 18.82 2.57
C GLU A 83 -6.57 19.06 3.49
N GLY A 84 -5.66 19.98 3.12
CA GLY A 84 -4.45 20.30 3.88
C GLY A 84 -3.17 20.31 3.03
N SER A 85 -2.03 20.56 3.67
CA SER A 85 -0.73 20.61 2.99
C SER A 85 -0.22 19.24 2.52
N ASP A 86 -0.76 18.15 3.07
CA ASP A 86 -0.39 16.78 2.74
C ASP A 86 -1.30 16.11 1.70
N ASP A 87 -2.36 16.80 1.27
CA ASP A 87 -3.39 16.36 0.32
C ASP A 87 -2.79 15.95 -1.05
N MET A 88 -2.38 16.92 -1.86
CA MET A 88 -1.76 16.64 -3.16
C MET A 88 -0.48 15.79 -3.07
N PRO A 89 0.43 15.99 -2.10
CA PRO A 89 1.53 15.07 -1.89
C PRO A 89 1.07 13.62 -1.70
N GLY A 90 0.01 13.37 -0.93
CA GLY A 90 -0.58 12.05 -0.74
C GLY A 90 -1.05 11.42 -2.05
N HIS A 91 -1.76 12.19 -2.88
CA HIS A 91 -2.22 11.78 -4.20
C HIS A 91 -1.08 11.47 -5.19
N VAL A 92 0.00 12.25 -5.20
CA VAL A 92 1.16 11.97 -6.06
C VAL A 92 1.88 10.72 -5.56
N LYS A 93 2.11 10.59 -4.25
CA LYS A 93 2.78 9.43 -3.63
C LYS A 93 2.03 8.14 -3.91
N SER A 94 0.70 8.15 -3.87
CA SER A 94 -0.12 6.99 -4.20
C SER A 94 -0.06 6.65 -5.69
N SER A 95 -0.13 7.66 -6.56
CA SER A 95 -0.09 7.47 -8.02
C SER A 95 1.25 6.92 -8.52
N CYS A 96 2.37 7.31 -7.89
CA CYS A 96 3.70 6.78 -8.22
C CYS A 96 3.91 5.32 -7.77
N LYS A 97 3.14 4.84 -6.80
CA LYS A 97 3.24 3.48 -6.26
C LYS A 97 2.16 2.62 -6.92
N PHE A 98 2.55 1.76 -7.86
CA PHE A 98 1.63 0.91 -8.63
C PHE A 98 0.57 0.20 -7.76
N MET A 99 -0.70 0.38 -8.13
CA MET A 99 -1.89 0.06 -7.32
C MET A 99 -2.40 -1.40 -7.45
N SER A 100 -1.59 -2.35 -7.90
CA SER A 100 -1.98 -3.77 -7.91
C SER A 100 -0.74 -4.63 -8.07
N GLN A 101 -0.63 -5.69 -7.28
CA GLN A 101 0.51 -6.60 -7.40
C GLN A 101 0.12 -8.06 -7.37
N TYR A 102 0.73 -8.78 -8.29
CA TYR A 102 0.55 -10.18 -8.61
C TYR A 102 1.45 -11.05 -7.72
N ILE A 103 0.87 -12.04 -7.05
CA ILE A 103 1.62 -13.09 -6.35
C ILE A 103 1.43 -14.38 -7.16
N SER A 104 2.40 -14.73 -8.03
CA SER A 104 2.57 -16.13 -8.43
C SER A 104 3.46 -16.82 -7.41
N LYS A 105 2.92 -17.83 -6.73
CA LYS A 105 3.78 -18.81 -6.07
C LYS A 105 4.38 -19.73 -7.16
N PRO A 106 5.68 -20.08 -7.08
CA PRO A 106 6.19 -21.25 -7.81
C PRO A 106 5.51 -22.54 -7.34
#